data_AF-A0A917DH64-F1
#
_entry.id   AF-A0A917DH64-F1
#
_cell.length_a   1.000
_cell.length_b   1.000
_cell.length_c   1.000
_cell.angle_alpha   90.00
_cell.angle_beta   90.00
_cell.angle_gamma   90.00
#
_symmetry.space_group_name_H-M   'P 1'
#
loop_
_entity.id
_entity.type
_entity.pdbx_description
1 polymer ?
#
loop_
_entity_poly.entity_id
_entity_poly.type
_entity_poly.pdbx_seq_one_letter_code
_entity_poly.pdbx_strand_id
1 'polypeptide(L)' 'MLDRLADKGLVERHRDSHDGRLTVVCLTETGVEAQAEIRRLWADVCRQVAPGLTGDPAAVMQQLQGVSDVLGARLLRLR' A
#
# COMPACT_ATOMS: atom_id res chain seq x y z
N MET A 1 6.64 -11.03 1.24
CA MET A 1 6.42 -9.56 1.17
C MET A 1 7.17 -8.86 2.28
N LEU A 2 7.00 -9.33 3.52
CA LEU A 2 7.74 -8.86 4.70
C LEU A 2 9.27 -8.98 4.58
N ASP A 3 9.81 -10.04 3.95
CA ASP A 3 11.26 -10.17 3.76
C ASP A 3 11.80 -9.05 2.87
N ARG A 4 11.11 -8.74 1.77
CA ARG A 4 11.47 -7.63 0.89
C ARG A 4 11.45 -6.25 1.57
N LEU A 5 10.61 -6.07 2.59
CA LEU A 5 10.58 -4.83 3.37
C LEU A 5 11.74 -4.79 4.37
N ALA A 6 12.09 -5.94 4.94
CA ALA A 6 13.24 -6.08 5.84
C ALA A 6 14.57 -5.91 5.08
N ASP A 7 14.70 -6.52 3.90
CA ASP A 7 15.86 -6.39 3.01
C ASP A 7 16.11 -4.95 2.57
N LYS A 8 15.04 -4.15 2.49
CA LYS A 8 15.08 -2.71 2.18
C LYS A 8 15.29 -1.83 3.42
N GLY A 9 15.45 -2.42 4.60
CA GLY A 9 15.64 -1.68 5.85
C GLY A 9 14.43 -0.88 6.31
N LEU A 10 13.21 -1.20 5.84
CA LEU A 10 11.99 -0.46 6.18
C LEU A 10 11.28 -1.03 7.41
N VAL A 11 11.54 -2.29 7.74
CA VAL A 11 10.99 -2.98 8.91
C VAL A 11 12.07 -3.82 9.56
N GLU A 12 11.92 -4.03 10.85
CA GLU A 12 12.75 -4.94 11.64
C GLU A 12 11.87 -5.95 12.39
N ARG A 13 12.46 -7.11 12.68
CA ARG A 13 11.78 -8.21 13.36
C ARG A 13 12.42 -8.45 14.71
N HIS A 14 11.61 -8.44 15.75
CA HIS A 14 12.02 -8.76 17.11
C HIS A 14 11.27 -9.97 17.60
N ARG A 15 11.92 -10.83 18.39
CA ARG A 15 11.17 -11.81 19.19
C ARG A 15 10.48 -11.06 20.32
N ASP A 16 9.22 -11.40 20.56
CA ASP A 16 8.50 -10.81 21.67
C ASP A 16 9.15 -11.20 23.00
N SER A 17 9.28 -10.22 23.89
CA SER A 17 9.95 -10.40 25.19
C SER A 17 9.08 -11.13 26.22
N HIS A 18 7.77 -11.23 25.99
CA HIS A 18 6.81 -11.93 26.84
C HIS A 18 6.48 -13.33 26.31
N ASP A 19 6.51 -13.52 24.99
CA ASP A 19 6.38 -14.83 24.34
C ASP A 19 7.37 -14.99 23.17
N GLY A 20 8.46 -15.72 23.40
CA GLY A 20 9.50 -15.96 22.39
C GLY A 20 9.03 -16.75 21.15
N ARG A 21 7.78 -17.22 21.10
CA ARG A 21 7.14 -17.83 19.92
C ARG A 21 6.56 -16.77 18.98
N LEU A 22 6.34 -15.55 19.45
CA LEU A 22 5.83 -14.44 18.66
C LEU A 22 6.97 -13.63 18.05
N THR A 23 6.77 -13.21 16.80
CA THR A 23 7.66 -12.27 16.11
C THR A 23 6.91 -10.97 15.89
N VAL A 24 7.41 -9.89 16.48
CA VAL A 24 6.88 -8.54 16.31
C VAL A 24 7.62 -7.88 15.14
N VAL A 25 6.86 -7.20 14.29
CA VAL A 25 7.41 -6.40 13.18
C VAL A 25 7.21 -4.93 13.51
N CYS A 26 8.30 -4.19 13.54
CA CYS A 26 8.30 -2.75 13.76
C CYS A 26 8.79 -2.03 12.50
N LEU A 27 8.29 -0.81 12.27
CA LEU A 27 8.93 0.09 11.31
C LEU A 27 10.29 0.52 11.87
N THR A 28 11.29 0.58 11.00
CA THR A 28 12.53 1.30 11.29
C THR A 28 12.28 2.80 11.18
N GLU A 29 13.24 3.62 11.59
CA GLU A 29 13.19 5.08 11.38
C GLU A 29 12.99 5.42 9.89
N THR A 30 13.78 4.79 9.00
CA THR A 30 13.63 4.90 7.55
C THR A 30 12.25 4.42 7.07
N GLY A 31 11.70 3.38 7.71
CA GLY A 31 10.33 2.91 7.44
C GLY A 31 9.26 3.93 7.78
N VAL A 32 9.41 4.65 8.89
CA VAL A 32 8.51 5.74 9.31
C VAL A 32 8.59 6.91 8.32
N GLU A 33 9.79 7.31 7.92
CA GLU A 33 10.01 8.37 6.93
C GLU A 33 9.38 8.02 5.59
N ALA A 34 9.64 6.81 5.08
CA ALA A 34 9.06 6.32 3.84
C ALA A 34 7.54 6.26 3.91
N GLN A 35 6.97 5.85 5.05
CA GLN A 35 5.52 5.85 5.25
C GLN A 35 4.95 7.28 5.17
N ALA A 36 5.61 8.25 5.80
CA ALA A 36 5.18 9.64 5.76
C ALA A 36 5.24 10.21 4.35
N GLU A 37 6.30 9.92 3.60
CA GLU A 37 6.45 10.33 2.20
C GLU A 37 5.35 9.74 1.30
N ILE A 38 5.11 8.43 1.39
CA ILE A 38 4.05 7.76 0.64
C ILE A 38 2.69 8.38 0.94
N ARG A 39 2.39 8.69 2.21
CA ARG A 39 1.13 9.34 2.59
C ARG A 39 1.00 10.74 1.98
N ARG A 40 2.09 11.51 1.94
CA ARG A 40 2.10 12.84 1.31
C ARG A 40 1.84 12.74 -0.20
N LEU A 41 2.56 11.85 -0.88
CA LEU A 41 2.39 11.62 -2.32
C LEU A 41 0.97 11.17 -2.64
N TRP A 42 0.43 10.25 -1.83
CA TRP A 42 -0.95 9.79 -1.99
C TRP A 42 -1.96 10.94 -1.85
N ALA A 43 -1.80 11.79 -0.83
CA ALA A 43 -2.67 12.93 -0.61
C ALA A 43 -2.58 13.96 -1.75
N ASP A 44 -1.39 14.17 -2.32
CA ASP A 44 -1.18 15.05 -3.45
C ASP A 44 -1.85 14.51 -4.73
N VAL A 45 -1.65 13.23 -5.04
CA VAL A 45 -2.34 12.55 -6.15
C VAL A 45 -3.85 12.67 -5.99
N CYS A 46 -4.38 12.38 -4.81
CA CYS A 46 -5.82 12.52 -4.54
C CYS A 46 -6.30 13.96 -4.76
N ARG A 47 -5.52 14.96 -4.34
CA ARG A 47 -5.86 16.38 -4.52
C ARG A 47 -5.88 16.80 -5.99
N GLN A 48 -4.99 16.26 -6.80
CA GLN A 48 -4.91 16.57 -8.24
C GLN A 48 -6.01 15.84 -9.03
N VAL A 49 -6.38 14.64 -8.62
CA VAL A 49 -7.38 13.82 -9.31
C VAL A 49 -8.80 14.20 -8.91
N ALA A 50 -9.05 14.53 -7.63
CA ALA A 50 -10.40 14.80 -7.11
C ALA A 50 -11.19 15.89 -7.88
N PRO A 51 -10.60 17.02 -8.32
CA PRO A 51 -11.32 18.04 -9.08
C PRO A 51 -11.82 17.56 -10.46
N GLY A 52 -11.16 16.56 -11.05
CA GLY A 52 -11.56 15.95 -12.32
C GLY A 52 -12.64 14.87 -12.16
N LEU A 53 -12.89 14.41 -10.94
CA LEU A 53 -13.95 13.45 -10.62
C LEU A 53 -15.25 14.21 -10.39
N THR A 54 -16.09 14.26 -11.42
CA THR A 54 -17.48 14.71 -11.28
C THR A 54 -18.36 13.52 -10.88
N GLY A 55 -19.14 13.66 -9.80
CA GLY A 55 -19.95 12.58 -9.21
C GLY A 55 -19.45 12.13 -7.83
N ASP A 56 -20.00 11.03 -7.30
CA ASP A 56 -19.56 10.45 -6.03
C ASP A 56 -18.16 9.81 -6.19
N PRO A 57 -17.12 10.31 -5.49
CA PRO A 57 -15.76 9.77 -5.59
C PRO A 57 -15.67 8.28 -5.25
N ALA A 58 -16.51 7.80 -4.32
CA ALA A 58 -16.55 6.39 -3.96
C ALA A 58 -17.07 5.54 -5.12
N ALA A 59 -18.12 6.01 -5.82
CA ALA A 59 -18.66 5.34 -6.99
C ALA A 59 -17.67 5.29 -8.16
N VAL A 60 -16.93 6.38 -8.43
CA VAL A 60 -15.93 6.39 -9.51
C VAL A 60 -14.73 5.48 -9.18
N MET A 61 -14.27 5.47 -7.93
CA MET A 61 -13.24 4.52 -7.50
C MET A 61 -13.70 3.07 -7.61
N GLN A 62 -14.94 2.77 -7.24
CA GLN A 62 -15.51 1.44 -7.38
C GLN A 62 -15.58 1.00 -8.86
N GLN A 63 -15.91 1.90 -9.76
CA GLN A 63 -15.91 1.64 -11.21
C GLN A 63 -14.49 1.40 -11.74
N LEU A 64 -13.50 2.19 -11.34
CA LEU A 64 -12.11 2.01 -11.74
C LEU A 64 -11.53 0.69 -11.22
N GLN A 65 -11.87 0.29 -9.99
CA GLN A 65 -11.48 -1.01 -9.45
C GLN A 65 -12.07 -2.15 -10.28
N GLY A 66 -13.36 -2.08 -10.63
CA GLY A 66 -13.98 -3.08 -11.50
C GLY A 66 -13.32 -3.19 -12.87
N VAL A 67 -12.91 -2.06 -13.48
CA VAL A 67 -12.15 -2.06 -14.74
C VAL A 67 -10.78 -2.72 -14.56
N SER A 68 -10.06 -2.39 -13.49
CA SER A 68 -8.76 -2.99 -13.16
C SER A 68 -8.85 -4.51 -13.02
N ASP A 69 -9.88 -5.00 -12.32
CA ASP A 69 -10.09 -6.44 -12.10
C ASP A 69 -10.40 -7.17 -13.42
N VAL A 70 -11.23 -6.58 -14.29
CA VAL A 70 -11.54 -7.13 -15.62
C VAL A 70 -10.30 -7.18 -16.52
N LEU A 71 -9.50 -6.11 -16.51
CA LEU A 71 -8.25 -6.06 -17.27
C LEU A 71 -7.23 -7.06 -16.74
N GLY A 72 -7.09 -7.17 -15.41
CA GLY A 72 -6.24 -8.16 -14.75
C GLY A 72 -6.64 -9.59 -15.13
N ALA A 73 -7.93 -9.92 -15.07
CA ALA A 73 -8.43 -11.24 -15.46
C ALA A 73 -8.21 -11.57 -16.94
N ARG A 74 -8.33 -10.59 -17.84
CA ARG A 74 -8.06 -10.77 -19.28
C ARG A 74 -6.58 -10.93 -19.57
N LEU A 75 -5.72 -10.14 -18.93
CA LEU A 75 -4.26 -10.22 -19.10
C LEU A 75 -3.70 -11.53 -18.54
N LEU A 76 -4.28 -12.07 -17.46
CA LEU A 76 -3.93 -13.38 -16.92
C LEU A 76 -4.32 -14.55 -17.84
N ARG A 77 -5.34 -14.39 -18.70
CA ARG A 77 -5.75 -15.41 -19.69
C ARG A 77 -4.89 -15.42 -20.95
N LEU A 78 -4.08 -14.38 -21.17
CA LEU A 78 -3.19 -14.24 -22.31
C LEU A 78 -1.75 -14.68 -22.00
N ARG A 79 -1.47 -15.09 -20.76
CA ARG A 79 -0.23 -15.76 -20.32
C ARG A 79 -0.49 -17.24 -20.11
#